data_AF-A0AAD9FXL5-F1
#
_entry.id   AF-A0AAD9FXL5-F1
#
_cell.length_a   1.000
_cell.length_b   1.000
_cell.length_c   1.000
_cell.angle_alpha   90.00
_cell.angle_beta   90.00
_cell.angle_gamma   90.00
#
_symmetry.space_group_name_H-M   'P 1'
#
loop_
_entity.id
_entity.type
_entity.pdbx_description
1 polymer ?
#
loop_
_entity_poly.entity_id
_entity_poly.type
_entity_poly.pdbx_seq_one_letter_code
_entity_poly.pdbx_strand_id
1 'polypeptide(L)' 'MWVERIEIYGFQSEATLPKQVLVGGERAVGLPVDAGSDRLVLRKPQVLVTEDWEIRFVYDQALE' A
#
# COMPACT_ATOMS: atom_id res chain seq x y z
N MET A 1 -8.45 13.88 12.32
CA MET A 1 -9.23 13.07 11.35
C MET A 1 -8.35 11.91 10.92
N TRP A 2 -8.88 10.69 10.77
CA TRP A 2 -8.11 9.52 10.37
C TRP A 2 -8.14 9.34 8.84
N VAL A 3 -7.07 8.79 8.28
CA VAL A 3 -7.09 8.29 6.90
C VAL A 3 -7.86 6.96 6.91
N GLU A 4 -8.94 6.88 6.14
CA GLU A 4 -9.82 5.70 6.10
C GLU A 4 -9.44 4.71 5.00
N ARG A 5 -8.90 5.22 3.87
CA ARG A 5 -8.61 4.43 2.67
C ARG A 5 -7.52 5.10 1.84
N ILE A 6 -6.62 4.28 1.29
CA ILE A 6 -5.60 4.68 0.33
C ILE A 6 -5.75 3.78 -0.89
N GLU A 7 -5.76 4.38 -2.07
CA GLU A 7 -5.82 3.69 -3.35
C GLU A 7 -4.61 4.09 -4.18
N ILE A 8 -3.89 3.09 -4.69
CA ILE A 8 -2.69 3.29 -5.50
C ILE A 8 -2.90 2.52 -6.80
N TYR A 9 -2.70 3.21 -7.92
CA TYR A 9 -2.96 2.71 -9.27
C TYR A 9 -1.66 2.48 -10.02
N GLY A 10 -1.71 1.67 -11.08
CA GLY A 10 -0.56 1.37 -11.96
C GLY A 10 0.16 0.06 -11.62
N PHE A 11 -0.45 -0.81 -10.82
CA PHE A 11 0.02 -2.18 -10.61
C PHE A 11 -0.49 -3.09 -11.73
N GLN A 12 0.18 -3.00 -12.89
CA GLN A 12 -0.23 -3.62 -14.16
C GLN A 12 -0.36 -5.15 -14.11
N SER A 13 0.32 -5.80 -13.17
CA SER A 13 0.26 -7.25 -12.97
C SER A 13 0.68 -7.63 -11.55
N GLU A 14 0.43 -8.89 -11.17
CA GLU A 14 0.90 -9.43 -9.89
C GLU A 14 2.42 -9.31 -9.70
N ALA A 15 3.20 -9.34 -10.78
CA ALA A 15 4.66 -9.18 -10.74
C ALA A 15 5.12 -7.78 -10.30
N THR A 16 4.26 -6.77 -10.49
CA THR A 16 4.55 -5.38 -10.10
C THR A 16 4.06 -5.04 -8.70
N LEU A 17 3.41 -5.98 -8.01
CA LEU A 17 2.87 -5.73 -6.68
C LEU A 17 3.95 -5.81 -5.61
N PRO A 18 3.90 -4.93 -4.61
CA PRO A 18 4.73 -5.08 -3.43
C PRO A 18 4.30 -6.35 -2.70
N LYS A 19 5.27 -7.06 -2.12
CA LYS A 19 5.00 -8.18 -1.21
C LYS A 19 4.37 -7.70 0.10
N GLN A 20 4.75 -6.50 0.52
CA GLN A 20 4.29 -5.89 1.75
C GLN A 20 4.22 -4.38 1.59
N VAL A 21 3.24 -3.78 2.26
CA VAL A 21 3.11 -2.34 2.39
C VAL A 21 3.13 -1.96 3.85
N LEU A 22 4.06 -1.09 4.21
CA LEU A 22 4.17 -0.52 5.54
C LEU A 22 3.57 0.87 5.54
N VAL A 23 2.68 1.15 6.49
CA VAL A 23 2.09 2.47 6.69
C VAL A 23 2.46 2.98 8.08
N GLY A 24 2.94 4.22 8.16
CA GLY A 24 3.35 4.82 9.43
C GLY A 24 4.56 4.13 10.08
N GLY A 25 5.48 3.60 9.26
CA GLY A 25 6.76 3.04 9.71
C GLY A 25 6.78 1.55 10.05
N GLU A 26 5.69 0.95 10.53
CA GLU A 26 5.77 -0.40 11.13
C GLU A 26 4.63 -1.36 10.75
N ARG A 27 3.45 -0.86 10.34
CA ARG A 27 2.28 -1.72 10.20
C ARG A 27 2.14 -2.30 8.80
N ALA A 28 2.22 -3.62 8.70
CA ALA A 28 1.81 -4.37 7.52
C ALA A 28 0.29 -4.27 7.34
N VAL A 29 -0.15 -3.63 6.26
CA VAL A 29 -1.56 -3.68 5.86
C VAL A 29 -1.70 -4.83 4.88
N GLY A 30 -2.61 -5.77 5.16
CA GLY A 30 -2.90 -6.87 4.23
C GLY A 30 -3.27 -6.30 2.86
N LEU A 31 -2.75 -6.90 1.79
CA LEU A 31 -2.93 -6.44 0.42
C LEU A 31 -4.13 -7.18 -0.20
N PRO A 32 -5.36 -6.65 -0.16
CA PRO A 32 -6.40 -7.14 -1.05
C PRO A 32 -6.05 -6.68 -2.45
N VAL A 33 -5.29 -7.50 -3.15
CA VAL A 33 -5.00 -7.33 -4.57
C VAL A 33 -6.25 -7.71 -5.32
N ASP A 34 -6.81 -6.77 -6.07
CA ASP A 34 -7.76 -7.09 -7.12
C ASP A 34 -6.98 -7.14 -8.43
N ALA A 35 -6.59 -8.35 -8.83
CA ALA A 35 -5.75 -8.59 -10.01
C ALA A 35 -6.40 -8.10 -11.32
N GLY A 36 -7.70 -7.80 -11.31
CA GLY A 36 -8.41 -7.23 -12.46
C GLY A 36 -8.42 -5.70 -12.52
N SER A 37 -7.94 -5.00 -11.49
CA SER A 37 -8.26 -3.58 -11.27
C SER A 37 -7.08 -2.60 -11.34
N ASP A 38 -5.86 -3.05 -11.65
CA ASP A 38 -4.64 -2.21 -11.71
C ASP A 38 -4.42 -1.35 -10.44
N ARG A 39 -4.97 -1.80 -9.30
CA ARG A 39 -5.12 -0.99 -8.09
C ARG A 39 -4.88 -1.80 -6.83
N LEU A 40 -4.07 -1.24 -5.95
CA LEU A 40 -3.90 -1.67 -4.57
C LEU A 40 -4.77 -0.82 -3.64
N VAL A 41 -5.50 -1.48 -2.74
CA VAL A 41 -6.38 -0.82 -1.78
C VAL A 41 -5.95 -1.12 -0.35
N LEU A 42 -5.56 -0.08 0.39
CA LEU A 42 -5.28 -0.16 1.82
C LEU A 42 -6.50 0.36 2.59
N ARG A 43 -7.09 -0.50 3.42
CA ARG A 43 -8.25 -0.15 4.25
C ARG A 43 -7.82 0.09 5.69
N LYS A 44 -8.34 1.16 6.30
CA LYS A 44 -8.06 1.54 7.70
C LYS A 44 -6.55 1.55 8.01
N PRO A 45 -5.76 2.40 7.33
CA PRO A 45 -4.32 2.50 7.55
C PRO A 45 -3.91 2.91 8.97
N GLN A 46 -4.84 3.42 9.80
CA GLN A 46 -4.58 3.84 11.19
C GLN A 46 -3.51 4.94 11.28
N VAL A 47 -3.58 5.93 10.41
CA VAL A 47 -2.77 7.16 10.48
C VAL A 47 -3.65 8.40 10.52
N LEU A 48 -3.17 9.43 11.22
CA LEU A 48 -3.86 10.71 11.34
C LEU A 48 -3.57 11.58 10.11
N VAL A 49 -4.61 12.23 9.58
CA VAL A 49 -4.51 13.19 8.46
C VAL A 49 -3.64 14.40 8.82
N THR A 50 -3.51 14.69 10.12
CA THR A 50 -2.81 15.87 10.65
C THR A 50 -1.36 15.62 11.02
N GLU A 51 -0.88 14.38 10.92
CA GLU A 51 0.48 14.00 11.30
C GLU A 51 1.28 13.62 10.05
N ASP A 52 2.59 13.71 10.16
CA ASP A 52 3.49 13.19 9.14
C ASP A 52 3.48 11.66 9.17
N TRP A 53 3.36 11.04 8.00
CA TRP A 53 3.45 9.60 7.82
C TRP A 53 3.96 9.27 6.42
N GLU A 54 4.40 8.03 6.26
CA GLU A 54 4.92 7.52 5.00
C GLU A 54 4.26 6.18 4.64
N ILE A 55 4.37 5.83 3.36
CA ILE A 55 4.06 4.50 2.83
C ILE A 55 5.35 3.94 2.25
N ARG A 56 5.70 2.71 2.63
CA ARG A 56 6.83 1.98 2.06
C ARG A 56 6.35 0.72 1.36
N PHE A 57 6.77 0.57 0.12
CA PHE A 57 6.57 -0.63 -0.69
C PHE A 57 7.77 -1.54 -0.56
N VAL A 58 7.55 -2.79 -0.13
CA VAL A 58 8.60 -3.80 0.01
C VAL A 58 8.47 -4.80 -1.12
N TYR A 59 9.53 -4.93 -1.92
CA TYR A 59 9.65 -5.87 -3.04
C TYR A 59 10.72 -6.92 -2.72
N ASP A 60 10.58 -8.13 -3.26
CA ASP A 60 11.59 -9.21 -3.09
C ASP A 60 12.86 -8.97 -3.93
N GLN A 61 12.82 -8.08 -4.93
CA GLN A 61 13.97 -7.69 -5.77
C GLN A 61 13.96 -6.19 -6.06
N ALA A 62 15.14 -5.62 -6.26
CA ALA A 62 15.28 -4.28 -6.82
C ALA A 62 14.58 -4.27 -8.19
N LEU A 63 13.60 -3.39 -8.36
CA LEU A 63 13.08 -3.09 -9.70
C LEU A 63 14.27 -2.59 -10.53
N GLU A 64 14.69 -3.36 -11.54
CA GLU A 64 15.62 -2.90 -12.58
C GLU A 64 14.94 -1.89 -13.53
#